data_AF-A0A450TPU7-F1
#
_entry.id   AF-A0A450TPU7-F1
#
_cell.length_a   1.000
_cell.length_b   1.000
_cell.length_c   1.000
_cell.angle_alpha   90.00
_cell.angle_beta   90.00
_cell.angle_gamma   90.00
#
_symmetry.space_group_name_H-M   'P 1'
#
loop_
_entity.id
_entity.type
_entity.pdbx_description
1 polymer ?
#
loop_
_entity_poly.entity_id
_entity_poly.type
_entity_poly.pdbx_seq_one_letter_code
_entity_poly.pdbx_strand_id
1 'polypeptide(L)'
;MAINNVYFFIPNLITFIRFALYLGGFLLHTMGHWQWCAALYTVGFVGDYWDGVAARKLNQSSQTGAVLDMVGDRIATTGLCVILAQIYGNYILDLESKVGYYFSRISFVKRFF
;
A
#
# COMPACT_ATOMS: atom_id res chain seq x y z
N MET A 1 32.43 24.26 -6.98
CA MET A 1 31.73 23.42 -5.99
C MET A 1 30.83 22.48 -6.78
N ALA A 2 31.24 21.24 -7.03
CA ALA A 2 30.37 20.29 -7.71
C ALA A 2 29.16 20.09 -6.82
N ILE A 3 27.99 20.52 -7.29
CA ILE A 3 26.72 20.30 -6.60
C ILE A 3 26.50 18.79 -6.67
N ASN A 4 26.98 18.05 -5.66
CA ASN A 4 26.67 16.64 -5.55
C ASN A 4 25.15 16.55 -5.41
N ASN A 5 24.49 16.15 -6.50
CA ASN A 5 23.05 16.04 -6.54
C ASN A 5 22.64 14.95 -5.55
N VAL A 6 22.26 15.39 -4.34
CA VAL A 6 21.81 14.55 -3.22
C VAL A 6 20.69 13.59 -3.67
N TYR A 7 19.94 13.95 -4.70
CA TYR A 7 18.92 13.13 -5.35
C TYR A 7 19.45 11.83 -5.99
N PHE A 8 20.70 11.79 -6.46
CA PHE A 8 21.32 10.62 -7.10
C PHE A 8 22.03 9.69 -6.12
N PHE A 9 21.87 9.90 -4.81
CA PHE A 9 22.36 8.92 -3.83
C PHE A 9 21.62 7.60 -4.00
N ILE A 10 22.39 6.50 -3.91
CA ILE A 10 21.89 5.13 -4.01
C ILE A 10 20.68 4.88 -3.08
N PRO A 11 20.70 5.28 -1.79
CA PRO A 11 19.51 5.14 -0.93
C PRO A 11 18.28 5.88 -1.46
N ASN A 12 18.42 7.12 -1.93
CA ASN A 12 17.30 7.91 -2.45
C ASN A 12 16.70 7.30 -3.72
N LEU A 13 17.54 6.71 -4.58
CA LEU A 13 17.07 6.01 -5.78
C LEU A 13 16.25 4.77 -5.41
N ILE A 14 16.65 4.02 -4.38
CA ILE A 14 15.88 2.88 -3.87
C ILE A 14 14.51 3.35 -3.37
N THR A 15 14.45 4.47 -2.64
CA THR A 15 13.18 5.07 -2.19
C THR A 15 12.26 5.45 -3.36
N PHE A 16 12.81 5.99 -4.46
CA PHE A 16 12.02 6.26 -5.67
C PHE A 16 11.48 4.99 -6.34
N ILE A 17 12.28 3.92 -6.39
CA ILE A 17 11.83 2.63 -6.90
C ILE A 17 10.71 2.06 -6.01
N ARG A 18 10.81 2.19 -4.68
CA ARG A 18 9.76 1.79 -3.74
C ARG A 18 8.44 2.52 -4.03
N PHE A 19 8.48 3.84 -4.28
CA PHE A 19 7.28 4.58 -4.68
C PHE A 19 6.64 4.04 -5.96
N ALA A 20 7.44 3.74 -6.99
CA ALA A 20 6.94 3.16 -8.22
C ALA A 20 6.32 1.77 -7.99
N LEU A 21 6.91 0.96 -7.12
CA LEU A 21 6.37 -0.36 -6.73
C LEU A 21 5.04 -0.24 -5.99
N TYR A 22 4.92 0.67 -5.02
CA TYR A 22 3.66 0.90 -4.31
C TYR A 22 2.56 1.42 -5.23
N LEU A 23 2.89 2.35 -6.13
CA LEU A 23 1.95 2.85 -7.14
C LEU A 23 1.52 1.74 -8.11
N GLY A 24 2.46 0.92 -8.59
CA GLY A 24 2.17 -0.24 -9.43
C GLY A 24 1.30 -1.28 -8.72
N GLY A 25 1.57 -1.55 -7.44
CA GLY A 25 0.76 -2.41 -6.59
C GLY A 25 -0.67 -1.90 -6.44
N PHE A 26 -0.84 -0.61 -6.17
CA PHE A 26 -2.15 0.03 -6.08
C PHE A 26 -2.94 -0.06 -7.39
N LEU A 27 -2.29 0.21 -8.54
CA LEU A 27 -2.93 0.06 -9.85
C LEU A 27 -3.35 -1.40 -10.13
N LEU A 28 -2.49 -2.37 -9.82
CA LEU A 28 -2.83 -3.79 -9.99
C LEU A 28 -3.97 -4.24 -9.09
N HIS A 29 -4.11 -3.67 -7.89
CA HIS A 29 -5.27 -3.89 -7.04
C HIS A 29 -6.56 -3.43 -7.73
N THR A 30 -6.57 -2.24 -8.34
CA THR A 30 -7.75 -1.74 -9.06
C THR A 30 -8.13 -2.59 -10.28
N MET A 31 -7.16 -3.31 -10.87
CA MET A 31 -7.40 -4.25 -11.98
C MET A 31 -7.83 -5.65 -11.51
N GLY A 32 -7.97 -5.89 -10.19
CA GLY A 32 -8.42 -7.16 -9.62
C GLY A 32 -7.30 -8.18 -9.36
N HIS A 33 -6.03 -7.83 -9.59
CA HIS A 33 -4.88 -8.71 -9.41
C HIS A 33 -4.27 -8.59 -7.99
N TRP A 34 -5.01 -9.06 -6.99
CA TRP A 34 -4.63 -8.93 -5.57
C TRP A 34 -3.30 -9.61 -5.20
N GLN A 35 -2.97 -10.72 -5.85
CA GLN A 35 -1.73 -11.48 -5.60
C GLN A 35 -0.48 -10.67 -5.95
N TRP A 36 -0.51 -10.00 -7.12
CA TRP A 36 0.58 -9.17 -7.59
C TRP A 36 0.71 -7.88 -6.78
N CYS A 37 -0.42 -7.30 -6.36
CA CYS A 37 -0.41 -6.18 -5.41
C CYS A 37 0.31 -6.55 -4.12
N ALA A 38 -0.05 -7.68 -3.50
CA ALA A 38 0.59 -8.14 -2.26
C ALA A 38 2.10 -8.37 -2.46
N ALA A 39 2.49 -9.05 -3.55
CA ALA A 39 3.90 -9.29 -3.86
C ALA A 39 4.71 -7.99 -4.00
N LEU A 40 4.19 -7.01 -4.74
CA LEU A 40 4.87 -5.73 -4.94
C LEU A 40 5.00 -4.92 -3.65
N TYR A 41 3.95 -4.89 -2.83
CA TYR A 41 4.01 -4.26 -1.51
C TYR A 41 5.04 -4.94 -0.61
N THR A 42 5.09 -6.27 -0.58
CA THR A 42 6.11 -7.02 0.17
C THR A 42 7.52 -6.68 -0.30
N VAL A 43 7.76 -6.63 -1.61
CA VAL A 43 9.07 -6.23 -2.17
C VAL A 43 9.42 -4.80 -1.77
N GLY A 44 8.45 -3.88 -1.81
CA GLY A 44 8.65 -2.49 -1.37
C GLY A 44 9.05 -2.37 0.11
N PHE A 45 8.42 -3.14 1.01
CA PHE A 45 8.78 -3.20 2.43
C PHE A 45 10.15 -3.83 2.66
N VAL A 46 10.53 -4.83 1.88
CA VAL A 46 11.90 -5.37 1.97
C VAL A 46 12.91 -4.31 1.51
N GLY A 47 12.60 -3.55 0.45
CA GLY A 47 13.43 -2.47 -0.07
C GLY A 47 13.75 -1.38 0.96
N ASP A 48 12.83 -1.08 1.87
CA ASP A 48 13.01 -0.15 3.00
C ASP A 48 14.21 -0.51 3.87
N TYR A 49 14.34 -1.80 4.21
CA TYR A 49 15.47 -2.24 4.99
C TYR A 49 16.80 -2.04 4.24
N TRP A 50 16.79 -2.23 2.92
CA TRP A 50 17.99 -2.15 2.09
C TRP A 50 18.48 -0.72 1.88
N ASP A 51 17.61 0.29 1.76
CA ASP A 51 18.04 1.67 1.60
C ASP A 51 18.76 2.20 2.85
N GLY A 52 18.28 1.87 4.04
CA GLY A 52 18.92 2.21 5.32
C GLY A 52 20.27 1.52 5.50
N VAL A 53 20.38 0.25 5.08
CA VAL A 53 21.68 -0.46 5.08
C VAL A 53 22.65 0.15 4.07
N ALA A 54 22.18 0.50 2.87
CA ALA A 54 23.00 1.14 1.84
C ALA A 54 23.50 2.52 2.30
N ALA A 55 22.63 3.33 2.92
CA ALA A 55 23.00 4.64 3.47
C ALA A 55 24.12 4.54 4.51
N ARG A 56 24.06 3.54 5.41
CA ARG A 56 25.09 3.30 6.44
C ARG A 56 26.40 2.78 5.85
N LYS A 57 26.33 1.84 4.90
CA LYS A 57 27.54 1.25 4.28
C LYS A 57 28.29 2.24 3.38
N LEU A 58 27.57 3.11 2.71
CA LEU A 58 28.14 4.08 1.77
C LEU A 58 28.46 5.43 2.42
N ASN A 59 28.15 5.62 3.72
CA ASN A 59 28.23 6.91 4.40
C ASN A 59 27.50 8.04 3.63
N GLN A 60 26.41 7.71 2.94
CA GLN A 60 25.60 8.63 2.12
C GLN A 60 24.30 9.03 2.83
N SER A 61 24.38 9.29 4.14
CA SER A 61 23.24 9.79 4.92
C SER A 61 23.01 11.28 4.63
N SER A 62 21.80 11.66 4.24
CA SER A 62 21.42 13.06 4.01
C SER A 62 20.11 13.39 4.72
N GLN A 63 19.94 14.65 5.14
CA GLN A 63 18.68 15.11 5.75
C GLN A 63 17.50 14.99 4.78
N THR A 64 17.72 15.28 3.49
CA THR A 64 16.70 15.12 2.45
C THR A 64 16.28 13.67 2.28
N GLY A 65 17.22 12.72 2.28
CA GLY A 65 16.91 11.30 2.22
C GLY A 65 16.12 10.81 3.43
N ALA A 66 16.48 11.26 4.64
CA ALA A 66 15.75 10.92 5.86
C ALA A 66 14.29 11.42 5.82
N VAL A 67 14.06 12.65 5.35
CA VAL A 67 12.69 13.19 5.19
C VAL A 67 11.93 12.43 4.10
N LEU A 68 12.59 12.10 2.99
CA LEU A 68 11.96 11.37 1.88
C LEU A 68 11.51 9.98 2.32
N ASP A 69 12.33 9.27 3.09
CA ASP A 69 12.03 7.96 3.64
C ASP A 69 10.85 8.00 4.61
N MET A 70 10.85 8.97 5.54
CA MET A 70 9.70 9.21 6.43
C MET A 70 8.39 9.46 5.66
N VAL A 71 8.43 10.23 4.57
CA VAL A 71 7.25 10.46 3.72
C VAL A 71 6.87 9.19 2.97
N GLY A 72 7.87 8.43 2.52
CA GLY A 72 7.73 7.10 1.91
C GLY A 72 6.88 6.16 2.73
N ASP A 73 7.21 6.04 4.01
CA ASP A 73 6.52 5.15 4.93
C ASP A 73 5.06 5.55 5.16
N ARG A 74 4.77 6.86 5.21
CA ARG A 74 3.39 7.36 5.35
C ARG A 74 2.56 7.07 4.13
N ILE A 75 3.12 7.22 2.92
CA ILE A 75 2.43 6.89 1.67
C ILE A 75 2.19 5.38 1.58
N ALA A 76 3.20 4.56 1.87
CA ALA A 76 3.09 3.10 1.84
C ALA A 76 2.01 2.61 2.81
N THR A 77 2.03 3.07 4.06
CA THR A 77 1.05 2.69 5.09
C THR A 77 -0.35 3.13 4.72
N THR A 78 -0.53 4.38 4.27
CA THR A 78 -1.85 4.91 3.90
C THR A 78 -2.42 4.17 2.69
N GLY A 79 -1.61 3.91 1.66
CA GLY A 79 -2.04 3.15 0.48
C GLY A 79 -2.47 1.73 0.84
N LEU A 80 -1.72 1.04 1.70
CA LEU A 80 -2.08 -0.29 2.18
C LEU A 80 -3.39 -0.27 2.98
N CYS A 81 -3.58 0.72 3.87
CA CYS A 81 -4.82 0.89 4.62
C CYS A 81 -6.03 1.11 3.71
N VAL A 82 -5.89 1.88 2.63
CA VAL A 82 -6.97 2.11 1.66
C VAL A 82 -7.35 0.81 0.95
N ILE A 83 -6.36 0.03 0.49
CA ILE A 83 -6.60 -1.28 -0.15
C ILE A 83 -7.34 -2.22 0.81
N LEU A 84 -6.89 -2.28 2.07
CA LEU A 84 -7.56 -3.10 3.09
C LEU A 84 -8.99 -2.63 3.34
N ALA A 85 -9.22 -1.32 3.47
CA ALA A 85 -10.55 -0.76 3.67
C ALA A 85 -11.52 -1.11 2.53
N GLN A 86 -11.05 -1.09 1.28
CA GLN A 86 -11.85 -1.51 0.12
C GLN A 86 -12.22 -3.00 0.18
N ILE A 87 -11.26 -3.85 0.55
CA ILE A 87 -11.48 -5.29 0.69
C ILE A 87 -12.52 -5.57 1.78
N TYR A 88 -12.36 -4.99 2.98
CA TYR A 88 -13.30 -5.18 4.09
C TYR A 88 -14.69 -4.58 3.83
N GLY A 89 -14.77 -3.43 3.15
CA GLY A 89 -16.05 -2.81 2.77
C GLY A 89 -16.89 -3.73 1.89
N ASN A 90 -16.27 -4.44 0.94
CA ASN A 90 -16.96 -5.39 0.06
C ASN A 90 -17.57 -6.58 0.84
N TYR A 91 -16.90 -7.07 1.88
CA TYR A 91 -17.43 -8.16 2.70
C TYR A 91 -18.64 -7.74 3.54
N ILE A 92 -18.65 -6.51 4.04
CA ILE A 92 -19.78 -5.98 4.84
C ILE A 92 -21.02 -5.83 3.96
N LEU A 93 -20.87 -5.25 2.76
CA LEU A 93 -21.98 -5.09 1.82
C LEU A 93 -22.53 -6.44 1.33
N ASP A 94 -21.67 -7.42 1.09
CA ASP A 94 -22.09 -8.78 0.72
C ASP A 94 -22.88 -9.44 1.87
N LEU A 95 -22.43 -9.28 3.12
CA LEU A 95 -23.13 -9.79 4.30
C LEU A 95 -24.53 -9.15 4.44
N GLU A 96 -24.64 -7.82 4.35
CA GLU A 96 -25.92 -7.12 4.44
C GLU A 96 -26.91 -7.58 3.36
N SER A 97 -26.43 -7.75 2.12
CA SER A 97 -27.25 -8.22 1.01
C SER A 97 -27.80 -9.64 1.25
N LYS A 98 -26.96 -10.54 1.79
CA LYS A 98 -27.36 -11.91 2.14
C LYS A 98 -28.36 -11.93 3.28
N VAL A 99 -28.15 -11.15 4.34
CA VAL A 99 -29.09 -11.05 5.47
C VAL A 99 -30.46 -10.54 5.00
N GLY A 100 -30.50 -9.49 4.18
CA GLY A 100 -31.74 -8.97 3.59
C GLY A 100 -32.46 -10.00 2.71
N TYR A 101 -31.70 -10.77 1.93
CA TYR A 101 -32.24 -11.86 1.12
C TYR A 101 -32.87 -12.98 1.96
N TYR A 102 -32.19 -13.44 3.02
CA TYR A 102 -32.74 -14.45 3.94
C TYR A 102 -33.99 -13.94 4.65
N PHE A 103 -34.02 -12.66 5.06
CA PHE A 103 -35.19 -12.04 5.67
C PHE A 103 -36.40 -12.02 4.73
N SER A 104 -36.21 -11.68 3.45
CA SER A 104 -37.26 -11.67 2.43
C SER A 104 -37.86 -13.05 2.12
N ARG A 105 -37.09 -14.12 2.34
CA ARG A 105 -37.48 -15.52 2.05
C ARG A 105 -38.19 -16.22 3.22
N ILE A 106 -38.20 -15.62 4.41
CA ILE A 106 -39.00 -16.09 5.55
C ILE A 106 -40.45 -15.66 5.31
N SER A 107 -41.26 -16.59 4.81
CA SER A 107 -42.71 -16.43 4.55
C SER A 107 -43.54 -16.02 5.78
N PHE A 108 -42.96 -16.06 6.98
CA PHE A 108 -43.63 -15.76 8.25
C PHE A 108 -43.82 -14.25 8.50
N VAL A 109 -42.98 -13.38 7.90
CA VAL A 109 -43.04 -11.92 8.12
C VAL A 109 -44.07 -11.24 7.21
N LYS A 110 -44.36 -11.79 6.02
CA LYS A 110 -45.39 -11.28 5.10
C LYS A 110 -46.83 -11.37 5.64
N ARG A 111 -47.05 -11.99 6.80
CA ARG A 111 -48.38 -12.13 7.42
C ARG A 111 -48.63 -11.13 8.56
N PHE A 112 -47.64 -10.32 8.93
CA PHE A 112 -47.71 -9.34 10.02
C PHE A 112 -47.61 -7.88 9.56
N PHE A 113 -47.51 -7.62 8.25
CA PHE A 113 -47.63 -6.29 7.64
C PHE A 113 -48.63 -6.33 6.49
#